data_AF-A0A7K4I7C3-F1
#
_entry.id   AF-A0A7K4I7C3-F1
#
_cell.length_a   1.000
_cell.length_b   1.000
_cell.length_c   1.000
_cell.angle_alpha   90.00
_cell.angle_beta   90.00
_cell.angle_gamma   90.00
#
_symmetry.space_group_name_H-M   'P 1'
#
loop_
_entity.id
_entity.type
_entity.pdbx_description
1 polymer ?
#
loop_
_entity_poly.entity_id
_entity_poly.type
_entity_poly.pdbx_seq_one_letter_code
_entity_poly.pdbx_strand_id
1 'polypeptide(L)'
;MAPPFFVFDEASLVENFKRFRKTFESVYLKVMVCYSVKTNNNLAVCKILREKGAYAEVSSGVDLHIALKAGFSGERIIYDCRLSRLHQF
;
A
#
# COMPACT_ATOMS: atom_id res chain seq x y z
N MET A 1 -12.70 -25.20 -20.46
CA MET A 1 -11.68 -25.18 -19.39
C MET A 1 -11.59 -23.76 -18.89
N ALA A 2 -11.81 -23.49 -17.60
CA ALA A 2 -11.73 -22.13 -17.06
C ALA A 2 -10.26 -21.72 -16.91
N PRO A 3 -9.90 -20.45 -17.22
CA PRO A 3 -8.54 -19.96 -17.00
C PRO A 3 -8.21 -19.90 -15.50
N PRO A 4 -6.92 -20.03 -15.11
CA PRO A 4 -6.52 -19.88 -13.72
C PRO A 4 -6.80 -18.46 -13.23
N PHE A 5 -7.22 -18.33 -11.97
CA PHE A 5 -7.46 -17.05 -11.30
C PHE A 5 -6.89 -17.05 -9.88
N PHE A 6 -6.59 -15.87 -9.36
CA PHE A 6 -6.13 -15.66 -8.00
C PHE A 6 -7.30 -15.31 -7.08
N VAL A 7 -7.27 -15.84 -5.85
CA VAL A 7 -8.24 -15.54 -4.78
C VAL A 7 -7.50 -14.90 -3.62
N PHE A 8 -8.05 -13.82 -3.09
CA PHE A 8 -7.52 -13.11 -1.93
C PHE A 8 -8.58 -13.10 -0.83
N ASP A 9 -8.17 -13.42 0.40
CA ASP A 9 -9.02 -13.31 1.58
C ASP A 9 -8.80 -11.95 2.26
N GLU A 10 -9.82 -11.09 2.18
CA GLU A 10 -9.80 -9.77 2.81
C GLU A 10 -9.65 -9.85 4.34
N ALA A 11 -10.30 -10.83 4.99
CA ALA A 11 -10.25 -10.94 6.45
C ALA A 11 -8.82 -11.22 6.92
N SER A 12 -8.15 -12.18 6.28
CA SER A 12 -6.74 -12.48 6.53
C SER A 12 -5.83 -11.29 6.23
N LEU A 13 -6.04 -10.57 5.12
CA LEU A 13 -5.27 -9.37 4.79
C LEU A 13 -5.36 -8.29 5.89
N VAL A 14 -6.59 -7.99 6.32
CA VAL A 14 -6.87 -6.99 7.35
C VAL A 14 -6.30 -7.39 8.71
N GLU A 15 -6.43 -8.67 9.09
CA GLU A 15 -5.91 -9.16 10.36
C GLU A 15 -4.37 -9.11 10.39
N ASN A 16 -3.72 -9.50 9.29
CA ASN A 16 -2.27 -9.41 9.16
C ASN A 16 -1.78 -7.95 9.27
N PHE A 17 -2.45 -7.02 8.61
CA PHE A 17 -2.13 -5.59 8.71
C PHE A 17 -2.28 -5.06 10.14
N LYS A 18 -3.39 -5.37 10.81
CA LYS A 18 -3.64 -4.95 12.20
C LYS A 18 -2.60 -5.54 13.16
N ARG A 19 -2.31 -6.83 13.03
CA ARG A 19 -1.31 -7.51 13.86
C ARG A 19 0.07 -6.88 13.67
N PHE A 20 0.48 -6.64 12.42
CA PHE A 20 1.75 -5.96 12.13
C PHE A 20 1.79 -4.59 12.79
N ARG A 21 0.78 -3.74 12.55
CA ARG A 21 0.73 -2.39 13.11
C ARG A 21 0.78 -2.39 14.64
N LYS A 22 -0.04 -3.22 15.29
CA LYS A 22 -0.15 -3.31 16.75
C LYS A 22 1.18 -3.70 17.41
N THR A 23 1.96 -4.58 16.80
CA THR A 23 3.27 -4.98 17.32
C THR A 23 4.24 -3.81 17.42
N PHE A 24 4.24 -2.90 16.45
CA PHE A 24 5.10 -1.72 16.51
C PHE A 24 4.49 -0.64 17.42
N GLU A 25 3.17 -0.48 17.44
CA GLU A 25 2.48 0.47 18.32
C GLU A 25 2.68 0.13 19.81
N SER A 26 2.95 -1.13 20.17
CA SER A 26 3.29 -1.49 21.56
C SER A 26 4.70 -1.06 22.00
N VAL A 27 5.56 -0.65 21.06
CA VAL A 27 6.95 -0.26 21.32
C VAL A 27 7.19 1.22 21.04
N TYR A 28 6.55 1.78 20.01
CA TYR A 28 6.78 3.15 19.55
C TYR A 28 5.49 3.98 19.64
N LEU A 29 5.61 5.22 20.15
CA LEU A 29 4.48 6.14 20.30
C LEU A 29 3.86 6.59 18.97
N LYS A 30 4.65 6.61 17.89
CA LYS A 30 4.23 7.04 16.56
C LYS A 30 4.65 6.00 15.54
N VAL A 31 3.68 5.31 14.96
CA VAL A 31 3.90 4.28 13.94
C VAL A 31 3.12 4.64 12.69
N MET A 32 3.81 4.56 11.55
CA MET A 32 3.22 4.72 10.23
C MET A 32 3.54 3.44 9.45
N VAL A 33 2.50 2.72 9.01
CA VAL A 33 2.66 1.51 8.22
C VAL A 33 2.48 1.86 6.75
N CYS A 34 3.54 1.71 5.98
CA CYS A 34 3.55 1.98 4.54
C CYS A 34 3.50 0.66 3.76
N TYR A 35 2.44 0.46 3.00
CA TYR A 35 2.27 -0.69 2.14
C TYR A 35 3.05 -0.50 0.84
N SER A 36 3.93 -1.44 0.53
CA SER A 36 4.72 -1.40 -0.70
C SER A 36 3.88 -1.85 -1.89
N VAL A 37 3.49 -0.91 -2.75
CA VAL A 37 2.54 -1.14 -3.85
C VAL A 37 3.06 -2.19 -4.85
N LYS A 38 4.38 -2.28 -5.04
CA LYS A 38 5.01 -3.28 -5.91
C LYS A 38 4.80 -4.74 -5.47
N THR A 39 4.47 -4.97 -4.20
CA THR A 39 4.28 -6.34 -3.67
C THR A 39 2.99 -6.97 -4.19
N ASN A 40 1.92 -6.17 -4.29
CA ASN A 40 0.68 -6.54 -4.97
C ASN A 40 -0.08 -5.25 -5.31
N ASN A 41 -0.07 -4.89 -6.59
CA ASN A 41 -0.63 -3.64 -7.09
C ASN A 41 -2.12 -3.76 -7.45
N ASN A 42 -2.80 -4.81 -6.98
CA ASN A 42 -4.24 -4.96 -7.12
C ASN A 42 -4.98 -3.82 -6.42
N LEU A 43 -5.79 -3.08 -7.17
CA LEU A 43 -6.51 -1.90 -6.67
C LEU A 43 -7.39 -2.19 -5.45
N ALA A 44 -8.03 -3.37 -5.39
CA ALA A 44 -8.87 -3.73 -4.25
C ALA A 44 -8.02 -3.92 -2.98
N VAL A 45 -6.88 -4.61 -3.09
CA VAL A 45 -5.93 -4.80 -1.97
C VAL A 45 -5.43 -3.45 -1.46
N CYS A 46 -4.98 -2.57 -2.37
CA CYS A 46 -4.52 -1.23 -2.01
C CYS A 46 -5.62 -0.41 -1.33
N LYS A 47 -6.86 -0.45 -1.85
CA LYS A 47 -8.01 0.25 -1.28
C LYS A 47 -8.37 -0.25 0.12
N ILE A 48 -8.41 -1.57 0.32
CA ILE A 48 -8.68 -2.18 1.63
C ILE A 48 -7.63 -1.72 2.65
N LEU A 49 -6.35 -1.78 2.31
CA LEU A 49 -5.27 -1.38 3.22
C LEU A 49 -5.30 0.12 3.54
N ARG A 50 -5.58 0.96 2.55
CA ARG A 50 -5.82 2.40 2.73
C ARG A 50 -6.92 2.66 3.75
N GLU A 51 -8.05 1.97 3.63
CA GLU A 51 -9.20 2.08 4.53
C GLU A 51 -8.89 1.63 5.96
N LYS A 52 -7.92 0.72 6.13
CA LYS A 52 -7.42 0.34 7.47
C LYS A 52 -6.36 1.31 8.01
N GLY A 53 -5.96 2.32 7.24
CA GLY A 53 -5.04 3.37 7.65
C GLY A 53 -3.58 3.14 7.22
N ALA A 54 -3.34 2.28 6.23
CA ALA A 54 -2.04 2.20 5.60
C ALA A 54 -1.70 3.50 4.85
N TYR A 55 -0.42 3.80 4.76
CA TYR A 55 0.18 4.71 3.79
C TYR A 55 0.65 3.88 2.59
N ALA A 56 0.87 4.50 1.43
CA ALA A 56 1.45 3.82 0.28
C ALA A 56 2.95 4.13 0.19
N GLU A 57 3.78 3.11 0.07
CA GLU A 57 5.15 3.25 -0.42
C GLU A 57 5.16 2.95 -1.91
N VAL A 58 5.73 3.86 -2.69
CA VAL A 58 5.77 3.79 -4.14
C VAL A 58 7.21 4.00 -4.61
N SER A 59 7.63 3.19 -5.58
CA SER A 59 9.01 3.17 -6.07
C SER A 59 9.14 3.54 -7.55
N SER A 60 8.00 3.81 -8.20
CA SER A 60 7.89 4.10 -9.63
C SER A 60 6.65 4.93 -9.94
N GLY A 61 6.58 5.51 -11.14
CA GLY A 61 5.38 6.19 -11.62
C GLY A 61 4.16 5.25 -11.75
N VAL A 62 4.38 3.96 -12.02
CA VAL A 62 3.29 2.97 -12.07
C VAL A 62 2.72 2.72 -10.68
N ASP A 63 3.57 2.58 -9.67
CA ASP A 63 3.15 2.42 -8.27
C ASP A 63 2.36 3.67 -7.81
N LEU A 64 2.86 4.86 -8.14
CA LEU A 64 2.20 6.12 -7.82
C LEU A 64 0.81 6.21 -8.47
N HIS A 65 0.70 5.88 -9.76
CA HIS A 65 -0.59 5.85 -10.47
C HIS A 65 -1.60 4.91 -9.80
N ILE A 66 -1.16 3.73 -9.38
CA ILE A 66 -2.00 2.76 -8.71
C ILE A 66 -2.41 3.24 -7.31
N ALA A 67 -1.49 3.83 -6.54
CA ALA A 67 -1.79 4.41 -5.24
C ALA A 67 -2.83 5.54 -5.35
N LEU A 68 -2.66 6.45 -6.31
CA LEU A 68 -3.63 7.52 -6.56
C LEU A 68 -4.99 6.96 -6.96
N LYS A 69 -5.03 5.96 -7.85
CA LYS A 69 -6.28 5.27 -8.24
C LYS A 69 -6.96 4.52 -7.10
N ALA A 70 -6.19 3.96 -6.17
CA ALA A 70 -6.71 3.31 -4.97
C ALA A 70 -7.23 4.33 -3.92
N GLY A 71 -7.06 5.63 -4.18
CA GLY A 71 -7.60 6.73 -3.38
C GLY A 71 -6.67 7.21 -2.26
N PHE A 72 -5.39 6.87 -2.30
CA PHE A 72 -4.40 7.46 -1.39
C PHE A 72 -4.23 8.94 -1.74
N SER A 73 -4.29 9.79 -0.73
CA SER A 73 -3.97 11.21 -0.87
C SER A 73 -2.46 11.42 -0.87
N GLY A 74 -1.99 12.54 -1.44
CA GLY A 74 -0.55 12.79 -1.61
C GLY A 74 0.23 12.77 -0.29
N GLU A 75 -0.35 13.27 0.79
CA GLU A 75 0.22 13.24 2.13
C GLU A 75 0.27 11.83 2.76
N ARG A 76 -0.38 10.85 2.13
CA ARG A 76 -0.35 9.43 2.50
C ARG A 76 0.50 8.57 1.58
N ILE A 77 1.34 9.17 0.74
CA ILE A 77 2.23 8.47 -0.20
C ILE A 77 3.69 8.82 0.13
N ILE A 78 4.53 7.80 0.29
CA ILE A 78 5.98 7.92 0.41
C ILE A 78 6.61 7.46 -0.90
N TYR A 79 7.32 8.37 -1.56
CA TYR A 79 7.97 8.11 -2.84
C TYR A 79 9.46 7.78 -2.62
N ASP A 80 9.82 6.49 -2.77
CA ASP A 80 11.18 5.98 -2.60
C ASP A 80 11.75 5.51 -3.95
N CYS A 81 11.94 6.45 -4.89
CA CYS A 81 12.52 6.18 -6.20
C CYS A 81 13.85 6.93 -6.37
N ARG A 82 14.93 6.20 -6.70
CA ARG A 82 16.27 6.78 -6.92
C ARG A 82 16.40 7.62 -8.21
N LEU A 83 15.42 7.59 -9.11
CA LEU A 83 15.39 8.38 -10.34
C LEU A 83 14.41 9.57 -10.22
N SER A 84 14.37 10.27 -9.09
CA SER A 84 13.63 11.52 -8.95
C SER A 84 14.26 12.70 -9.71
N ARG A 85 14.89 12.45 -10.88
CA ARG A 85 15.25 13.53 -11.81
C ARG A 85 13.94 14.15 -12.29
N LEU A 86 13.65 15.31 -11.68
CA LEU A 86 12.93 16.47 -12.20
C LEU A 86 12.46 16.24 -13.65
N HIS A 87 11.14 16.15 -13.86
CA HIS A 87 10.38 16.28 -15.14
C HIS A 87 9.16 15.35 -15.26
N GLN A 88 8.52 14.96 -14.16
CA GLN A 88 7.16 14.41 -14.22
C GLN A 88 6.31 14.91 -13.05
N PHE A 89 6.01 16.20 -13.07
CA PHE A 89 4.72 16.82 -12.69
C PHE A 89 4.60 18.13 -13.45
#